data_AF-A0AAE0NXC0-F1
#
_entry.id   AF-A0AAE0NXC0-F1
#
_cell.length_a   1.000
_cell.length_b   1.000
_cell.length_c   1.000
_cell.angle_alpha   90.00
_cell.angle_beta   90.00
_cell.angle_gamma   90.00
#
_symmetry.space_group_name_H-M   'P 1'
#
loop_
_entity.id
_entity.type
_entity.pdbx_description
1 polymer ?
#
loop_
_entity_poly.entity_id
_entity_poly.type
_entity_poly.pdbx_seq_one_letter_code
_entity_poly.pdbx_strand_id
1 'polypeptide(L)'
;MSHKVQWVEGHIAFLKTWESFSSADYDHLIGTGYLPQKACQHPVIILKRTATHVLVTTVSAYSSGEHDNFCPPWRQQYHQGKTKTDFRSFLGSERCGVRPFLYLEDGRVMPKVRSSWVYAQNAYVVPLAVIGRLDKVPGLLKVRSDSLADLLQHFSESWQCFPNLLSLFLSLFLSLFLSLFLSLFLSLVFFLPLVSAVALFLFLVLFLPLVSVVALFLSLLFSNLTSAYVPPHHRTWASVAAIWA
;
A
#
# COMPACT_ATOMS: atom_id res chain seq x y z
N MET A 1 4.65 7.61 37.60
CA MET A 1 4.38 6.37 36.85
C MET A 1 3.67 6.73 35.54
N SER A 2 4.31 6.53 34.40
CA SER A 2 3.66 6.75 33.09
C SER A 2 2.65 5.63 32.87
N HIS A 3 1.35 5.95 32.86
CA HIS A 3 0.34 4.98 32.42
C HIS A 3 0.65 4.58 30.98
N LYS A 4 1.00 3.31 30.79
CA LYS A 4 1.25 2.73 29.47
C LYS A 4 -0.04 2.85 28.66
N VAL A 5 -0.03 3.68 27.62
CA VAL A 5 -1.19 3.93 26.78
C VAL A 5 -1.61 2.62 26.11
N GLN A 6 -2.88 2.24 26.27
CA GLN A 6 -3.46 1.12 25.54
C GLN A 6 -3.94 1.62 24.17
N TRP A 7 -3.14 1.34 23.14
CA TRP A 7 -3.44 1.73 21.76
C TRP A 7 -4.63 0.96 21.19
N VAL A 8 -5.62 1.61 20.57
CA VAL A 8 -6.74 0.92 19.90
C VAL A 8 -6.91 1.45 18.49
N GLU A 9 -7.71 0.76 17.67
CA GLU A 9 -8.04 1.20 16.32
C GLU A 9 -8.68 2.59 16.35
N GLY A 10 -8.28 3.43 15.40
CA GLY A 10 -8.67 4.83 15.30
C GLY A 10 -7.85 5.80 16.15
N HIS A 11 -7.06 5.34 17.13
CA HIS A 11 -6.18 6.25 17.86
C HIS A 11 -5.18 6.93 16.93
N ILE A 12 -4.95 8.22 17.15
CA ILE A 12 -3.87 8.97 16.51
C ILE A 12 -2.68 8.96 17.46
N ALA A 13 -1.66 8.21 17.06
CA ALA A 13 -0.39 8.12 17.74
C ALA A 13 0.64 9.01 17.04
N PHE A 14 1.90 8.92 17.48
CA PHE A 14 3.03 9.60 16.85
C PHE A 14 4.10 8.56 16.50
N LEU A 15 4.53 8.51 15.25
CA LEU A 15 5.63 7.63 14.88
C LEU A 15 6.93 8.28 15.37
N LYS A 16 7.65 7.58 16.25
CA LYS A 16 8.86 8.14 16.86
C LYS A 16 9.93 8.43 15.80
N THR A 17 10.92 9.21 16.20
CA THR A 17 12.11 9.48 15.40
C THR A 17 12.90 8.19 15.18
N TRP A 18 13.44 7.98 13.98
CA TRP A 18 14.14 6.74 13.63
C TRP A 18 15.40 6.51 14.48
N GLU A 19 16.00 7.58 15.00
CA GLU A 19 17.15 7.56 15.92
C GLU A 19 16.79 6.92 17.27
N SER A 20 15.50 6.82 17.60
CA SER A 20 15.01 6.18 18.82
C SER A 20 14.65 4.69 18.64
N PHE A 21 14.79 4.16 17.43
CA PHE A 21 14.49 2.77 17.14
C PHE A 21 15.61 1.88 17.70
N SER A 22 15.27 0.63 18.06
CA SER A 22 16.31 -0.37 18.30
C SER A 22 17.07 -0.63 17.00
N SER A 23 18.31 -1.15 17.07
CA SER A 23 19.07 -1.50 15.86
C SER A 23 18.29 -2.46 14.96
N ALA A 24 17.63 -3.46 15.54
CA ALA A 24 16.79 -4.40 14.80
C ALA A 24 15.59 -3.72 14.11
N ASP A 25 14.89 -2.83 14.81
CA ASP A 25 13.76 -2.08 14.23
C ASP A 25 14.24 -1.11 13.14
N TYR A 26 15.39 -0.47 13.34
CA TYR A 26 16.00 0.40 12.34
C TYR A 26 16.35 -0.38 11.08
N ASP A 27 17.09 -1.48 11.21
CA ASP A 27 17.51 -2.29 10.06
C ASP A 27 16.30 -2.81 9.29
N HIS A 28 15.29 -3.31 10.01
CA HIS A 28 14.08 -3.85 9.41
C HIS A 28 13.19 -2.78 8.76
N LEU A 29 12.92 -1.66 9.44
CA LEU A 29 11.99 -0.64 8.96
C LEU A 29 12.67 0.39 8.04
N ILE A 30 13.82 0.92 8.44
CA ILE A 30 14.52 1.99 7.74
C ILE A 30 15.58 1.44 6.78
N GLY A 31 16.40 0.49 7.24
CA GLY A 31 17.52 -0.06 6.47
C GLY A 31 17.09 -0.78 5.19
N THR A 32 15.92 -1.45 5.22
CA THR A 32 15.31 -2.06 4.03
C THR A 32 14.60 -1.05 3.11
N GLY A 33 14.43 0.19 3.56
CA GLY A 33 13.59 1.20 2.92
C GLY A 33 12.08 1.01 3.13
N TYR A 34 11.64 -0.01 3.87
CA TYR A 34 10.21 -0.31 4.09
C TYR A 34 9.40 0.89 4.61
N LEU A 35 9.95 1.62 5.57
CA LEU A 35 9.41 2.85 6.14
C LEU A 35 10.35 4.00 5.76
N PRO A 36 9.91 4.98 4.95
CA PRO A 36 10.71 6.14 4.63
C PRO A 36 11.10 6.90 5.90
N GLN A 37 12.36 7.33 6.02
CA GLN A 37 12.81 8.13 7.17
C GLN A 37 11.95 9.38 7.38
N LYS A 38 11.52 10.02 6.29
CA LYS A 38 10.62 11.19 6.30
C LYS A 38 9.18 10.87 6.76
N ALA A 39 8.79 9.59 6.89
CA ALA A 39 7.52 9.21 7.47
C ALA A 39 7.57 9.19 9.01
N CYS A 40 8.78 9.13 9.60
CA CYS A 40 8.97 9.26 11.05
C CYS A 40 8.68 10.69 11.52
N GLN A 41 8.45 10.86 12.82
CA GLN A 41 8.05 12.14 13.42
C GLN A 41 6.73 12.72 12.88
N HIS A 42 5.85 11.87 12.36
CA HIS A 42 4.51 12.24 11.92
C HIS A 42 3.43 11.61 12.82
N PRO A 43 2.27 12.28 12.98
CA PRO A 43 1.10 11.64 13.52
C PRO A 43 0.68 10.45 12.64
N VAL A 44 0.20 9.38 13.25
CA VAL A 44 -0.26 8.20 12.54
C VAL A 44 -1.60 7.73 13.08
N ILE A 45 -2.49 7.27 12.20
CA ILE A 45 -3.75 6.63 12.60
C ILE A 45 -3.49 5.13 12.71
N ILE A 46 -3.86 4.52 13.84
CA ILE A 46 -3.85 3.06 13.99
C ILE A 46 -5.06 2.49 13.27
N LEU A 47 -4.80 1.80 12.16
CA LEU A 47 -5.80 1.16 11.33
C LEU A 47 -6.19 -0.22 11.87
N LYS A 48 -5.19 -0.99 12.33
CA LYS A 48 -5.34 -2.33 12.94
C LYS A 48 -4.25 -2.58 13.98
N ARG A 49 -4.49 -3.52 14.90
CA ARG A 49 -3.57 -3.83 16.00
C ARG A 49 -3.49 -5.34 16.31
N THR A 50 -2.27 -5.86 16.55
CA THR A 50 -2.00 -7.11 17.30
C THR A 50 -1.50 -6.80 18.72
N ALA A 51 -1.16 -7.85 19.47
CA ALA A 51 -0.42 -7.74 20.72
C ALA A 51 0.91 -6.98 20.60
N THR A 52 1.63 -7.10 19.49
CA THR A 52 3.00 -6.61 19.33
C THR A 52 3.18 -5.53 18.24
N HIS A 53 2.27 -5.46 17.27
CA HIS A 53 2.37 -4.59 16.10
C HIS A 53 1.08 -3.81 15.86
N VAL A 54 1.20 -2.76 15.05
CA VAL A 54 0.07 -1.99 14.54
C VAL A 54 0.24 -1.74 13.05
N LEU A 55 -0.87 -1.77 12.32
CA LEU A 55 -0.97 -1.21 10.98
C LEU A 55 -1.31 0.26 11.12
N VAL A 56 -0.50 1.14 10.52
CA VAL A 56 -0.63 2.59 10.64
C VAL A 56 -0.59 3.28 9.29
N THR A 57 -1.25 4.43 9.19
CA THR A 57 -1.06 5.37 8.07
C THR A 57 -0.71 6.75 8.61
N THR A 58 0.16 7.48 7.90
CA THR A 58 0.62 8.81 8.32
C THR A 58 -0.42 9.88 8.03
N VAL A 59 -0.59 10.79 8.99
CA VAL A 59 -1.22 12.10 8.76
C VAL A 59 -0.11 13.11 8.53
N SER A 60 -0.12 13.80 7.39
CA SER A 60 0.92 14.76 7.05
C SER A 60 0.35 16.07 6.55
N ALA A 61 1.11 17.13 6.79
CA ALA A 61 0.90 18.42 6.19
C ALA A 61 1.53 18.55 4.82
N TYR A 62 2.40 17.61 4.40
CA TYR A 62 3.08 17.69 3.10
C TYR A 62 3.73 19.06 2.87
N SER A 63 4.46 19.57 3.88
CA SER A 63 5.08 20.90 3.87
C SER A 63 4.12 22.08 3.70
N SER A 64 2.81 21.86 3.75
CA SER A 64 1.78 22.89 3.58
C SER A 64 1.58 23.73 4.84
N GLY A 65 1.49 25.06 4.69
CA GLY A 65 1.33 26.01 5.78
C GLY A 65 1.01 27.43 5.33
N GLU A 66 1.21 28.44 6.19
CA GLU A 66 0.85 29.83 5.85
C GLU A 66 1.64 30.39 4.67
N HIS A 67 2.92 30.00 4.55
CA HIS A 67 3.84 30.44 3.50
C HIS A 67 3.41 30.03 2.08
N ASP A 68 2.62 28.96 1.93
CA ASP A 68 2.10 28.48 0.65
C ASP A 68 0.57 28.53 0.58
N ASN A 69 -0.06 29.29 1.48
CA ASN A 69 -1.51 29.38 1.67
C ASN A 69 -2.19 28.01 1.82
N PHE A 70 -1.54 27.10 2.55
CA PHE A 70 -2.01 25.76 2.83
C PHE A 70 -2.26 24.95 1.55
N CYS A 71 -1.31 25.02 0.61
CA CYS A 71 -1.40 24.33 -0.68
C CYS A 71 -1.50 22.79 -0.47
N PRO A 72 -2.56 22.12 -0.95
CA PRO A 72 -2.73 20.68 -0.74
C PRO A 72 -1.74 19.85 -1.57
N PRO A 73 -1.44 18.61 -1.15
CA PRO A 73 -0.38 17.81 -1.76
C PRO A 73 -0.56 17.57 -3.26
N TRP A 74 -1.77 17.31 -3.76
CA TRP A 74 -2.02 17.06 -5.19
C TRP A 74 -1.85 18.29 -6.10
N ARG A 75 -1.58 19.48 -5.54
CA ARG A 75 -1.22 20.68 -6.31
C ARG A 75 0.27 21.02 -6.23
N GLN A 76 1.02 20.34 -5.36
CA GLN A 76 2.44 20.62 -5.17
C GLN A 76 3.30 19.89 -6.20
N GLN A 77 4.34 20.55 -6.69
CA GLN A 77 5.26 19.98 -7.69
C GLN A 77 5.95 18.69 -7.22
N TYR A 78 6.31 18.59 -5.94
CA TYR A 78 6.98 17.41 -5.37
C TYR A 78 6.05 16.19 -5.21
N HIS A 79 4.76 16.34 -5.51
CA HIS A 79 3.72 15.33 -5.31
C HIS A 79 2.90 15.07 -6.58
N GLN A 80 3.42 15.42 -7.77
CA GLN A 80 2.74 15.25 -9.05
C GLN A 80 2.32 13.80 -9.37
N GLY A 81 3.00 12.80 -8.78
CA GLY A 81 2.60 11.39 -8.90
C GLY A 81 1.40 10.99 -8.03
N LYS A 82 0.85 11.90 -7.22
CA LYS A 82 -0.28 11.64 -6.33
C LYS A 82 -1.50 12.41 -6.79
N THR A 83 -2.61 11.71 -6.94
CA THR A 83 -3.86 12.30 -7.41
C THR A 83 -4.73 12.75 -6.25
N LYS A 84 -5.64 13.70 -6.50
CA LYS A 84 -6.57 14.21 -5.48
C LYS A 84 -7.42 13.09 -4.84
N THR A 85 -7.74 12.05 -5.59
CA THR A 85 -8.55 10.91 -5.11
C THR A 85 -7.80 9.98 -4.18
N ASP A 86 -6.47 9.99 -4.20
CA ASP A 86 -5.64 9.13 -3.34
C ASP A 86 -5.60 9.60 -1.88
N PHE A 87 -6.07 10.81 -1.61
CA PHE A 87 -6.01 11.41 -0.29
C PHE A 87 -7.33 11.31 0.45
N ARG A 88 -7.21 11.45 1.78
CA ARG A 88 -8.31 11.68 2.72
C ARG A 88 -7.99 12.93 3.54
N SER A 89 -8.97 13.80 3.71
CA SER A 89 -8.79 15.10 4.35
C SER A 89 -9.49 15.12 5.69
N PHE A 90 -8.83 15.61 6.73
CA PHE A 90 -9.51 15.96 7.97
C PHE A 90 -10.35 17.23 7.80
N LEU A 91 -11.39 17.39 8.63
CA LEU A 91 -12.18 18.61 8.67
C LEU A 91 -11.28 19.84 8.86
N GLY A 92 -11.48 20.85 8.01
CA GLY A 92 -10.73 22.12 8.01
C GLY A 92 -9.60 22.18 6.99
N SER A 93 -9.11 21.03 6.52
CA SER A 93 -8.15 20.96 5.40
C SER A 93 -8.88 21.05 4.06
N GLU A 94 -8.17 21.38 2.98
CA GLU A 94 -8.78 21.38 1.64
C GLU A 94 -9.31 19.97 1.32
N ARG A 95 -10.58 19.89 0.87
CA ARG A 95 -11.25 18.62 0.58
C ARG A 95 -10.67 17.92 -0.64
N CYS A 96 -10.25 16.67 -0.42
CA CYS A 96 -9.93 15.70 -1.46
C CYS A 96 -11.20 15.02 -2.00
N GLY A 97 -11.37 14.98 -3.32
CA GLY A 97 -12.41 14.19 -4.00
C GLY A 97 -13.85 14.38 -3.49
N VAL A 98 -14.63 13.31 -3.64
CA VAL A 98 -16.06 13.25 -3.24
C VAL A 98 -16.28 12.67 -1.85
N ARG A 99 -15.31 11.91 -1.32
CA ARG A 99 -15.41 11.27 0.00
C ARG A 99 -15.63 12.31 1.11
N PRO A 100 -16.32 11.94 2.21
CA PRO A 100 -16.48 12.83 3.35
C PRO A 100 -15.14 13.11 4.03
N PHE A 101 -15.07 14.23 4.75
CA PHE A 101 -13.96 14.52 5.65
C PHE A 101 -13.80 13.42 6.71
N LEU A 102 -12.59 13.26 7.19
CA LEU A 102 -12.31 12.50 8.40
C LEU A 102 -12.63 13.38 9.61
N TYR A 103 -13.40 12.83 10.54
CA TYR A 103 -13.76 13.48 11.80
C TYR A 103 -13.04 12.80 12.97
N LEU A 104 -12.67 13.60 13.97
CA LEU A 104 -12.25 13.08 15.27
C LEU A 104 -13.45 12.97 16.20
N GLU A 105 -13.33 12.13 17.22
CA GLU A 105 -14.30 12.05 18.31
C GLU A 105 -14.38 13.38 19.09
N ASP A 106 -15.50 13.59 19.79
CA ASP A 106 -15.77 14.75 20.64
C ASP A 106 -15.63 16.13 19.97
N GLY A 107 -15.77 16.20 18.65
CA GLY A 107 -15.61 17.45 17.89
C GLY A 107 -14.18 18.01 17.90
N ARG A 108 -13.19 17.19 18.28
CA ARG A 108 -11.78 17.58 18.28
C ARG A 108 -11.26 17.78 16.85
N VAL A 109 -10.16 18.50 16.73
CA VAL A 109 -9.49 18.78 15.45
C VAL A 109 -8.01 18.42 15.50
N MET A 110 -7.42 18.19 14.32
CA MET A 110 -5.97 17.98 14.21
C MET A 110 -5.19 19.24 14.60
N PRO A 111 -3.98 19.12 15.16
CA PRO A 111 -3.15 20.28 15.50
C PRO A 111 -2.93 21.23 14.31
N LYS A 112 -2.80 20.67 13.10
CA LYS A 112 -2.71 21.41 11.84
C LYS A 112 -4.05 21.34 11.09
N VAL A 113 -5.04 22.08 11.57
CA VAL A 113 -6.44 22.03 11.10
C VAL A 113 -6.55 22.17 9.58
N ARG A 114 -5.80 23.10 8.98
CA ARG A 114 -5.87 23.45 7.55
C ARG A 114 -4.99 22.59 6.63
N SER A 115 -4.11 21.76 7.20
CA SER A 115 -3.15 20.95 6.44
C SER A 115 -2.91 19.58 7.08
N SER A 116 -3.96 18.79 7.19
CA SER A 116 -3.91 17.41 7.69
C SER A 116 -4.56 16.46 6.69
N TRP A 117 -3.72 15.75 5.94
CA TRP A 117 -4.16 14.75 4.96
C TRP A 117 -3.56 13.38 5.25
N VAL A 118 -4.29 12.35 4.86
CA VAL A 118 -3.86 10.96 4.84
C VAL A 118 -3.73 10.53 3.39
N TYR A 119 -2.62 9.90 3.03
CA TYR A 119 -2.46 9.31 1.70
C TYR A 119 -2.90 7.84 1.78
N ALA A 120 -4.09 7.56 1.27
CA ALA A 120 -4.79 6.27 1.41
C ALA A 120 -4.24 5.17 0.49
N GLN A 121 -3.12 5.41 -0.18
CA GLN A 121 -2.37 4.36 -0.85
C GLN A 121 -1.25 3.79 0.03
N ASN A 122 -1.02 4.36 1.21
CA ASN A 122 0.15 4.03 2.02
C ASN A 122 -0.21 3.70 3.48
N ALA A 123 0.20 2.51 3.91
CA ALA A 123 0.17 2.07 5.29
C ALA A 123 1.39 1.18 5.61
N TYR A 124 1.77 1.15 6.89
CA TYR A 124 2.94 0.42 7.40
C TYR A 124 2.54 -0.43 8.59
N VAL A 125 3.07 -1.65 8.66
CA VAL A 125 3.04 -2.49 9.87
C VAL A 125 4.30 -2.18 10.64
N VAL A 126 4.14 -1.70 11.87
CA VAL A 126 5.26 -1.33 12.74
C VAL A 126 5.09 -1.92 14.13
N PRO A 127 6.19 -2.21 14.86
CA PRO A 127 6.13 -2.63 16.25
C PRO A 127 5.52 -1.54 17.15
N LEU A 128 4.83 -1.94 18.21
CA LEU A 128 4.33 -0.99 19.22
C LEU A 128 5.45 -0.16 19.87
N ALA A 129 6.68 -0.68 19.87
CA ALA A 129 7.85 0.00 20.44
C ALA A 129 8.19 1.32 19.73
N VAL A 130 7.91 1.44 18.43
CA VAL A 130 8.21 2.64 17.63
C VAL A 130 7.09 3.68 17.67
N ILE A 131 5.98 3.39 18.35
CA ILE A 131 4.83 4.28 18.49
C ILE A 131 4.94 5.06 19.81
N GLY A 132 4.75 6.37 19.71
CA GLY A 132 4.72 7.33 20.81
C GLY A 132 3.38 8.06 20.92
N ARG A 133 3.25 8.86 21.97
CA ARG A 133 2.10 9.75 22.18
C ARG A 133 2.28 11.04 21.38
N LEU A 134 1.21 11.49 20.74
CA LEU A 134 1.16 12.83 20.15
C LEU A 134 1.06 13.86 21.29
N ASP A 135 2.11 14.66 21.46
CA ASP A 135 2.26 15.62 22.56
C ASP A 135 1.73 17.02 22.24
N LYS A 136 1.37 17.28 20.98
CA LYS A 136 0.88 18.59 20.51
C LYS A 136 -0.53 18.94 20.93
N VAL A 137 -1.26 18.00 21.52
CA VAL A 137 -2.65 18.19 21.96
C VAL A 137 -2.90 17.52 23.31
N PRO A 138 -3.76 18.08 24.16
CA PRO A 138 -4.14 17.46 25.41
C PRO A 138 -4.99 16.21 25.17
N GLY A 139 -4.65 15.12 25.85
CA GLY A 139 -5.38 13.85 25.77
C GLY A 139 -4.88 12.94 24.66
N LEU A 140 -5.77 12.06 24.18
CA LEU A 140 -5.52 11.12 23.10
C LEU A 140 -6.56 11.39 22.02
N LEU A 141 -6.12 11.63 20.78
CA LEU A 141 -7.03 11.82 19.67
C LEU A 141 -7.46 10.46 19.12
N LYS A 142 -8.72 10.37 18.72
CA LYS A 142 -9.30 9.20 18.10
C LYS A 142 -10.15 9.63 16.91
N VAL A 143 -9.96 8.96 15.79
CA VAL A 143 -10.79 9.10 14.59
C VAL A 143 -12.16 8.48 14.88
N ARG A 144 -13.23 9.17 14.49
CA ARG A 144 -14.60 8.68 14.66
C ARG A 144 -14.79 7.37 13.91
N SER A 145 -15.57 6.44 14.48
CA SER A 145 -15.70 5.07 13.96
C SER A 145 -16.17 5.00 12.51
N ASP A 146 -17.12 5.84 12.10
CA ASP A 146 -17.60 5.94 10.71
C ASP A 146 -16.52 6.45 9.74
N SER A 147 -15.73 7.44 10.16
CA SER A 147 -14.60 7.99 9.39
C SER A 147 -13.49 6.96 9.24
N LEU A 148 -13.23 6.17 10.29
CA LEU A 148 -12.28 5.07 10.25
C LEU A 148 -12.75 3.95 9.32
N ALA A 149 -14.02 3.56 9.40
CA ALA A 149 -14.60 2.54 8.53
C ALA A 149 -14.52 2.95 7.05
N ASP A 150 -14.89 4.19 6.73
CA ASP A 150 -14.78 4.72 5.36
C ASP A 150 -13.32 4.89 4.91
N LEU A 151 -12.38 5.19 5.82
CA LEU A 151 -10.95 5.20 5.53
C LEU A 151 -10.43 3.80 5.17
N LEU A 152 -10.78 2.79 5.98
CA LEU A 152 -10.43 1.39 5.72
C LEU A 152 -11.04 0.88 4.41
N GLN A 153 -12.28 1.27 4.10
CA GLN A 153 -12.91 0.97 2.82
C GLN A 153 -12.12 1.59 1.67
N HIS A 154 -11.70 2.85 1.78
CA HIS A 154 -10.89 3.48 0.73
C HIS A 154 -9.57 2.75 0.48
N PHE A 155 -8.86 2.35 1.54
CA PHE A 155 -7.68 1.50 1.43
C PHE A 155 -7.98 0.18 0.70
N SER A 156 -9.10 -0.46 1.02
CA SER A 156 -9.50 -1.72 0.36
C SER A 156 -9.75 -1.54 -1.14
N GLU A 157 -10.39 -0.43 -1.55
CA GLU A 157 -10.66 -0.12 -2.95
C GLU A 157 -9.38 0.19 -3.72
N SER A 158 -8.49 1.01 -3.15
CA SER A 158 -7.19 1.34 -3.75
C SER A 158 -6.33 0.10 -3.98
N TRP A 159 -6.46 -0.92 -3.14
CA TRP A 159 -5.65 -2.14 -3.21
C TRP A 159 -6.30 -3.30 -3.98
N GLN A 160 -7.63 -3.30 -4.17
CA GLN A 160 -8.35 -4.33 -4.93
C GLN A 160 -8.11 -4.28 -6.45
N CYS A 161 -7.65 -3.16 -7.01
CA CYS A 161 -7.29 -3.08 -8.43
C CYS A 161 -6.10 -4.00 -8.80
N PHE A 162 -5.23 -4.32 -7.84
CA PHE A 162 -4.01 -5.09 -8.11
C PHE A 162 -4.25 -6.61 -8.32
N PRO A 163 -4.96 -7.34 -7.43
CA PRO A 163 -5.24 -8.76 -7.64
C PRO A 163 -6.19 -9.00 -8.81
N ASN A 164 -7.08 -8.06 -9.14
CA ASN A 164 -8.00 -8.22 -10.27
C ASN A 164 -7.28 -8.19 -11.61
N LEU A 165 -6.28 -7.32 -11.78
CA LEU A 165 -5.52 -7.25 -13.04
C LEU A 165 -4.57 -8.45 -13.18
N LEU A 166 -3.93 -8.89 -12.08
CA LEU A 166 -3.10 -10.09 -12.09
C LEU A 166 -3.93 -11.36 -12.31
N SER A 167 -5.10 -11.49 -11.67
CA SER A 167 -6.02 -12.62 -11.87
C SER A 167 -6.58 -12.65 -13.31
N LEU A 168 -6.95 -11.49 -13.85
CA LEU A 168 -7.40 -11.38 -15.24
C LEU A 168 -6.27 -11.72 -16.22
N PHE A 169 -5.05 -11.27 -15.96
CA PHE A 169 -3.88 -11.65 -16.74
C PHE A 169 -3.58 -13.16 -16.64
N LEU A 170 -3.59 -13.74 -15.44
CA LEU A 170 -3.32 -15.17 -15.22
C LEU A 170 -4.39 -16.04 -15.90
N SER A 171 -5.66 -15.67 -15.78
CA SER A 171 -6.78 -16.40 -16.39
C SER A 171 -6.75 -16.32 -17.92
N LEU A 172 -6.45 -15.15 -18.49
CA LEU A 172 -6.22 -14.99 -19.93
C LEU A 172 -5.04 -15.85 -20.39
N PHE A 173 -3.91 -15.76 -19.68
CA PHE A 173 -2.70 -16.52 -19.97
C PHE A 173 -2.95 -18.03 -19.92
N LEU A 174 -3.59 -18.51 -18.84
CA LEU A 174 -3.89 -19.93 -18.65
C LEU A 174 -4.87 -20.44 -19.70
N SER A 175 -5.91 -19.68 -20.06
CA SER A 175 -6.86 -20.11 -21.09
C SER A 175 -6.21 -20.21 -22.48
N LEU A 176 -5.34 -19.26 -22.82
CA LEU A 176 -4.59 -19.28 -24.07
C LEU A 176 -3.57 -20.41 -24.10
N PHE A 177 -2.88 -20.66 -22.98
CA PHE A 177 -1.96 -21.79 -22.83
C PHE A 177 -2.69 -23.12 -23.00
N LEU A 178 -3.80 -23.33 -22.29
CA LEU A 178 -4.51 -24.59 -22.26
C LEU A 178 -5.15 -24.91 -23.63
N SER A 179 -5.67 -23.89 -24.31
CA SER A 179 -6.25 -24.05 -25.66
C SER A 179 -5.19 -24.42 -26.70
N LEU A 180 -4.02 -23.78 -26.69
CA LEU A 180 -2.90 -24.13 -27.57
C LEU A 180 -2.37 -25.53 -27.27
N PHE A 181 -2.17 -25.86 -25.99
CA PHE A 181 -1.72 -27.18 -25.57
C PHE A 181 -2.68 -28.29 -25.99
N LEU A 182 -3.98 -28.10 -25.73
CA LEU A 182 -5.01 -29.08 -26.08
C LEU A 182 -5.14 -29.25 -27.60
N SER A 183 -5.09 -28.16 -28.36
CA SER A 183 -5.09 -28.18 -29.83
C SER A 183 -3.90 -28.98 -30.38
N LEU A 184 -2.70 -28.75 -29.85
CA LEU A 184 -1.51 -29.47 -30.26
C LEU A 184 -1.56 -30.94 -29.81
N PHE A 185 -2.04 -31.23 -28.61
CA PHE A 185 -2.22 -32.59 -28.09
C PHE A 185 -3.23 -33.38 -28.94
N LEU A 186 -4.36 -32.79 -29.28
CA LEU A 186 -5.34 -33.40 -30.20
C LEU A 186 -4.72 -33.64 -31.57
N SER A 187 -3.99 -32.67 -32.13
CA SER A 187 -3.26 -32.83 -33.39
C SER A 187 -2.24 -33.98 -33.32
N LEU A 188 -1.54 -34.14 -32.20
CA LEU A 188 -0.57 -35.20 -31.93
C LEU A 188 -1.23 -36.59 -31.87
N VAL A 189 -2.37 -36.70 -31.20
CA VAL A 189 -3.10 -37.96 -31.02
C VAL A 189 -3.75 -38.42 -32.33
N PHE A 190 -4.21 -37.50 -33.17
CA PHE A 190 -4.85 -37.81 -34.46
C PHE A 190 -3.86 -38.09 -35.60
N PHE A 191 -2.61 -37.64 -35.52
CA PHE A 191 -1.59 -37.84 -36.57
C PHE A 191 -0.37 -38.64 -36.05
N LEU A 192 -0.32 -39.92 -36.44
CA LEU A 192 0.63 -40.98 -36.02
C LEU A 192 2.14 -40.67 -36.32
N PRO A 193 3.07 -41.53 -35.85
CA PRO A 193 4.14 -41.19 -34.91
C PRO A 193 5.26 -40.27 -35.43
N LEU A 194 5.47 -40.14 -36.75
CA LEU A 194 6.55 -39.30 -37.31
C LEU A 194 6.18 -37.81 -37.28
N VAL A 195 4.90 -37.48 -37.47
CA VAL A 195 4.38 -36.11 -37.30
C VAL A 195 4.38 -35.72 -35.82
N SER A 196 4.24 -36.70 -34.93
CA SER A 196 4.20 -36.47 -33.48
C SER A 196 5.52 -35.94 -32.91
N ALA A 197 6.66 -36.46 -33.37
CA ALA A 197 7.97 -36.02 -32.92
C ALA A 197 8.28 -34.58 -33.40
N VAL A 198 7.87 -34.24 -34.63
CA VAL A 198 8.04 -32.89 -35.18
C VAL A 198 7.08 -31.90 -34.50
N ALA A 199 5.83 -32.29 -34.22
CA ALA A 199 4.88 -31.45 -33.49
C ALA A 199 5.31 -31.23 -32.02
N LEU A 200 5.82 -32.26 -31.34
CA LEU A 200 6.39 -32.15 -29.99
C LEU A 200 7.65 -31.27 -30.00
N PHE A 201 8.53 -31.43 -30.99
CA PHE A 201 9.72 -30.60 -31.14
C PHE A 201 9.37 -29.14 -31.42
N LEU A 202 8.44 -28.88 -32.35
CA LEU A 202 7.94 -27.52 -32.62
C LEU A 202 7.24 -26.92 -31.40
N PHE A 203 6.45 -27.72 -30.66
CA PHE A 203 5.89 -27.30 -29.38
C PHE A 203 7.01 -26.94 -28.41
N LEU A 204 7.97 -27.82 -28.13
CA LEU A 204 9.05 -27.50 -27.20
C LEU A 204 9.84 -26.24 -27.63
N VAL A 205 10.15 -26.12 -28.92
CA VAL A 205 10.94 -25.03 -29.51
C VAL A 205 10.18 -23.70 -29.57
N LEU A 206 8.86 -23.70 -29.77
CA LEU A 206 8.04 -22.48 -29.75
C LEU A 206 7.60 -22.11 -28.33
N PHE A 207 7.40 -23.10 -27.47
CA PHE A 207 6.80 -22.93 -26.15
C PHE A 207 7.82 -22.65 -25.05
N LEU A 208 9.06 -23.20 -25.12
CA LEU A 208 10.15 -22.77 -24.21
C LEU A 208 10.46 -21.27 -24.31
N PRO A 209 10.65 -20.68 -25.51
CA PRO A 209 10.89 -19.27 -25.62
C PRO A 209 9.64 -18.46 -25.28
N LEU A 210 8.43 -18.95 -25.53
CA LEU A 210 7.22 -18.26 -25.07
C LEU A 210 7.12 -18.23 -23.53
N VAL A 211 7.40 -19.35 -22.85
CA VAL A 211 7.46 -19.40 -21.38
C VAL A 211 8.58 -18.51 -20.85
N SER A 212 9.73 -18.49 -21.52
CA SER A 212 10.85 -17.61 -21.16
C SER A 212 10.50 -16.14 -21.38
N VAL A 213 9.82 -15.79 -22.48
CA VAL A 213 9.35 -14.43 -22.78
C VAL A 213 8.24 -14.02 -21.83
N VAL A 214 7.35 -14.93 -21.42
CA VAL A 214 6.32 -14.66 -20.41
C VAL A 214 6.93 -14.53 -19.04
N ALA A 215 7.90 -15.36 -18.68
CA ALA A 215 8.65 -15.25 -17.44
C ALA A 215 9.47 -13.95 -17.40
N LEU A 216 10.05 -13.54 -18.53
CA LEU A 216 10.83 -12.31 -18.66
C LEU A 216 9.91 -11.09 -18.76
N PHE A 217 8.74 -11.20 -19.39
CA PHE A 217 7.69 -10.18 -19.38
C PHE A 217 7.08 -10.04 -17.99
N LEU A 218 6.81 -11.12 -17.27
CA LEU A 218 6.39 -11.09 -15.88
C LEU A 218 7.52 -10.52 -15.02
N SER A 219 8.77 -10.91 -15.23
CA SER A 219 9.92 -10.36 -14.50
C SER A 219 10.11 -8.89 -14.81
N LEU A 220 9.90 -8.45 -16.06
CA LEU A 220 9.93 -7.04 -16.47
C LEU A 220 8.68 -6.29 -16.04
N LEU A 221 7.52 -6.93 -15.92
CA LEU A 221 6.28 -6.34 -15.42
C LEU A 221 6.42 -6.17 -13.91
N PHE A 222 6.94 -7.17 -13.19
CA PHE A 222 7.33 -7.03 -11.78
C PHE A 222 8.44 -6.00 -11.64
N SER A 223 9.47 -6.00 -12.49
CA SER A 223 10.59 -5.05 -12.45
C SER A 223 10.19 -3.63 -12.82
N ASN A 224 9.26 -3.43 -13.77
CA ASN A 224 8.70 -2.15 -14.17
C ASN A 224 7.54 -1.73 -13.27
N LEU A 225 6.82 -2.62 -12.60
CA LEU A 225 5.95 -2.25 -11.49
C LEU A 225 6.81 -1.80 -10.29
N THR A 226 8.02 -2.36 -10.13
CA THR A 226 9.03 -1.83 -9.20
C THR A 226 9.88 -0.68 -9.74
N SER A 227 9.71 -0.22 -10.99
CA SER A 227 10.54 0.86 -11.60
C SER A 227 9.74 2.03 -12.20
N ALA A 228 8.55 1.79 -12.76
CA ALA A 228 7.61 2.75 -13.34
C ALA A 228 6.42 3.06 -12.42
N TYR A 229 6.26 2.33 -11.32
CA TYR A 229 5.46 2.74 -10.16
C TYR A 229 6.33 2.79 -8.90
N VAL A 230 7.45 3.53 -9.02
CA VAL A 230 8.23 4.00 -7.88
C VAL A 230 7.81 5.45 -7.62
N PRO A 231 6.98 5.71 -6.61
CA PRO A 231 7.50 6.26 -5.38
C PRO A 231 8.01 5.09 -4.54
N PRO A 232 9.16 5.23 -3.89
CA PRO A 232 9.91 4.10 -3.39
C PRO A 232 9.15 3.40 -2.24
N HIS A 233 9.18 2.06 -2.28
CA HIS A 233 8.88 1.13 -1.19
C HIS A 233 7.41 0.91 -0.77
N HIS A 234 6.72 -0.07 -1.38
CA HIS A 234 5.59 -0.75 -0.76
C HIS A 234 5.54 -2.23 -1.17
N ARG A 235 5.69 -3.16 -0.19
CA ARG A 235 5.29 -4.56 -0.36
C ARG A 235 3.78 -4.68 -0.24
N THR A 236 3.19 -5.49 -1.10
CA THR A 236 1.75 -5.75 -1.24
C THR A 236 1.15 -6.46 -0.03
N TRP A 237 -0.17 -6.33 0.11
CA TRP A 237 -1.00 -6.97 1.15
C TRP A 237 -0.85 -8.49 1.27
N ALA A 238 -0.22 -9.19 0.30
CA ALA A 238 0.12 -10.60 0.47
C ALA A 238 1.04 -10.83 1.69
N SER A 239 1.92 -9.88 2.00
CA SER A 239 2.79 -9.93 3.19
C SER A 239 2.04 -9.56 4.48
N VAL A 240 1.03 -8.68 4.36
CA VAL A 240 0.19 -8.27 5.49
C VAL A 240 -0.77 -9.43 5.80
N ALA A 241 -1.57 -9.89 4.85
CA ALA A 241 -2.51 -11.01 5.02
C ALA A 241 -1.85 -12.29 5.58
N ALA A 242 -0.61 -12.60 5.22
CA ALA A 242 0.12 -13.75 5.76
C ALA A 242 0.51 -13.62 7.25
N ILE A 243 0.54 -12.40 7.80
CA ILE A 243 0.71 -12.15 9.25
C ILE A 243 -0.64 -12.26 9.99
N TRP A 244 -1.76 -12.25 9.26
CA TRP A 244 -3.11 -12.13 9.83
C TRP A 244 -4.07 -13.28 9.46
N ALA A 245 -3.57 -14.35 8.85
CA ALA A 245 -4.25 -15.63 8.69
C ALA A 245 -3.66 -16.63 9.69
#